data_AF-A0A8H7GHN7-F1
#
_entry.id   AF-A0A8H7GHN7-F1
#
_cell.length_a   1.000
_cell.length_b   1.000
_cell.length_c   1.000
_cell.angle_alpha   90.00
_cell.angle_beta   90.00
_cell.angle_gamma   90.00
#
_symmetry.space_group_name_H-M   'P 1'
#
loop_
_entity.id
_entity.type
_entity.pdbx_description
1 polymer ?
#
loop_
_entity_poly.entity_id
_entity_poly.type
_entity_poly.pdbx_seq_one_letter_code
_entity_poly.pdbx_strand_id
1 'polypeptide(L)'
;MKSQSNRSSNCDAFEYLNPADITQAALDTVWKEAIHEAPKSEVVILNEMEQELARFVASGLPQLHAYKKSDITTTDPSASILLPRSVLDLQDNELPYVRRRPYIVASHIRIYKFLRTALSPVVRSSCEMFDPLGDPENGKHGGWVRAILSPTSIMTSTSKPPTPSYHAIVFGASGLAGWGVVDQLLSNYPSTGTFSKVTALVNRPMSVEDSFWPIPATPALQLVSGADFAKGSVEEFTDWMRSNVADVGSVTHAFHFAYKHEADSNAEVAVNRKMITNVVGALNALAPGLRFLAFPTGAKGYGIHIPGGVFEAPLVETMKLPEVEELKLHHHALRDVCTAGSSGRSWTWAEIRPDAIIGFVPNGSAFNITAHWGTYLATYALVEGKGAEVPFPGTDAAYAAKNSDASSAAIAKLSIWCSLHPEKSSGELFNVADSATPTPMNERWPALAKYFGLVGTGPVNNGEGMEKPGGYMNRHSQVLKDVGVKTSEVFQGGFLDQYGWWCIRDRQFSLEKARKAGWVDEMDPNASWYKAFDTFKAAGMLPK
;
A
#
# COMPACT_ATOMS: atom_id res chain seq x y z
N MET A 1 -2.73 -47.73 3.84
CA MET A 1 -1.87 -47.02 4.81
C MET A 1 -1.95 -45.53 4.48
N LYS A 2 -2.57 -44.75 5.38
CA LYS A 2 -2.66 -43.28 5.48
C LYS A 2 -3.09 -42.47 4.23
N SER A 3 -4.36 -42.07 4.20
CA SER A 3 -4.73 -40.70 3.84
C SER A 3 -5.36 -40.04 5.07
N GLN A 4 -4.74 -38.98 5.57
CA GLN A 4 -5.33 -38.05 6.53
C GLN A 4 -5.41 -36.71 5.81
N SER A 5 -6.63 -36.28 5.51
CA SER A 5 -6.92 -34.92 5.07
C SER A 5 -6.87 -34.01 6.29
N ASN A 6 -5.99 -33.00 6.26
CA ASN A 6 -6.01 -31.88 7.20
C ASN A 6 -7.31 -31.08 7.01
N ARG A 7 -8.26 -31.24 7.93
CA ARG A 7 -9.26 -30.21 8.25
C ARG A 7 -8.76 -29.49 9.51
N SER A 8 -8.48 -28.19 9.40
CA SER A 8 -8.29 -27.33 10.57
C SER A 8 -8.98 -25.99 10.32
N SER A 9 -10.25 -25.91 10.70
CA SER A 9 -10.92 -24.66 11.01
C SER A 9 -11.57 -24.82 12.38
N ASN A 10 -11.41 -23.85 13.28
CA ASN A 10 -11.94 -23.87 14.65
C ASN A 10 -13.49 -23.94 14.74
N CYS A 11 -14.20 -24.03 13.60
CA CYS A 11 -15.65 -24.17 13.55
C CYS A 11 -16.17 -25.60 13.79
N ASP A 12 -15.31 -26.62 13.69
CA ASP A 12 -15.70 -28.03 13.86
C ASP A 12 -15.86 -28.45 15.34
N ALA A 13 -15.54 -27.58 16.30
CA ALA A 13 -15.50 -27.91 17.73
C ALA A 13 -16.88 -28.23 18.35
N PHE A 14 -17.98 -27.78 17.73
CA PHE A 14 -19.34 -27.95 18.29
C PHE A 14 -20.17 -29.06 17.64
N GLU A 15 -19.69 -29.71 16.57
CA GLU A 15 -20.42 -30.84 15.94
C GLU A 15 -20.46 -32.10 16.83
N TYR A 16 -19.59 -32.18 17.83
CA TYR A 16 -19.40 -33.39 18.66
C TYR A 16 -19.57 -33.15 20.18
N LEU A 17 -20.09 -31.99 20.60
CA LEU A 17 -20.26 -31.68 22.02
C LEU A 17 -21.54 -32.29 22.60
N ASN A 18 -21.42 -32.83 23.82
CA ASN A 18 -22.57 -33.31 24.58
C ASN A 18 -23.47 -32.12 24.96
N PRO A 19 -24.78 -32.16 24.67
CA PRO A 19 -25.74 -31.11 25.05
C PRO A 19 -25.69 -30.66 26.52
N ALA A 20 -25.27 -31.54 27.42
CA ALA A 20 -25.12 -31.25 28.86
C ALA A 20 -23.98 -30.27 29.17
N ASP A 21 -22.96 -30.18 28.31
CA ASP A 21 -21.76 -29.36 28.54
C ASP A 21 -21.88 -27.94 27.95
N ILE A 22 -23.00 -27.65 27.25
CA ILE A 22 -23.28 -26.35 26.65
C ILE A 22 -23.90 -25.42 27.71
N THR A 23 -23.08 -24.50 28.22
CA THR A 23 -23.46 -23.48 29.21
C THR A 23 -23.43 -22.08 28.60
N GLN A 24 -24.10 -21.11 29.23
CA GLN A 24 -24.07 -19.71 28.77
C GLN A 24 -22.64 -19.16 28.77
N ALA A 25 -21.83 -19.50 29.78
CA ALA A 25 -20.43 -19.07 29.86
C ALA A 25 -19.57 -19.61 28.71
N ALA A 26 -19.84 -20.83 28.24
CA ALA A 26 -19.17 -21.39 27.06
C ALA A 26 -19.56 -20.63 25.78
N LEU A 27 -20.85 -20.33 25.59
CA LEU A 27 -21.32 -19.53 24.46
C LEU A 27 -20.75 -18.11 24.47
N ASP A 28 -20.72 -17.46 25.63
CA ASP A 28 -20.13 -16.13 25.78
C ASP A 28 -18.63 -16.12 25.46
N THR A 29 -17.91 -17.21 25.76
CA THR A 29 -16.49 -17.36 25.43
C THR A 29 -16.28 -17.50 23.92
N VAL A 30 -17.09 -18.34 23.26
CA VAL A 30 -17.07 -18.50 21.79
C VAL A 30 -17.35 -17.17 21.09
N TRP A 31 -18.32 -16.40 21.59
CA TRP A 31 -18.63 -15.09 21.02
C TRP A 31 -17.53 -14.08 21.26
N LYS A 32 -16.90 -14.07 22.45
CA LYS A 32 -15.71 -13.23 22.69
C LYS A 32 -14.59 -13.56 21.69
N GLU A 33 -14.32 -14.84 21.45
CA GLU A 33 -13.32 -15.26 20.47
C GLU A 33 -13.71 -14.84 19.04
N ALA A 34 -14.96 -15.07 18.61
CA ALA A 34 -15.46 -14.67 17.30
C ALA A 34 -15.47 -13.14 17.08
N ILE A 35 -15.61 -12.35 18.15
CA ILE A 35 -15.51 -10.88 18.11
C ILE A 35 -14.04 -10.43 18.01
N HIS A 36 -13.13 -11.10 18.70
CA HIS A 36 -11.68 -10.82 18.68
C HIS A 36 -11.00 -11.30 17.39
N GLU A 37 -11.52 -12.33 16.75
CA GLU A 37 -11.21 -12.68 15.36
C GLU A 37 -11.81 -11.63 14.41
N ALA A 38 -11.15 -10.47 14.29
CA ALA A 38 -11.46 -9.51 13.24
C ALA A 38 -11.49 -10.23 11.88
N PRO A 39 -12.42 -9.88 10.97
CA PRO A 39 -12.55 -10.60 9.72
C PRO A 39 -11.21 -10.49 8.97
N LYS A 40 -10.54 -11.64 8.81
CA LYS A 40 -9.61 -11.81 7.71
C LYS A 40 -10.40 -11.49 6.43
N SER A 41 -9.73 -11.04 5.37
CA SER A 41 -10.29 -10.69 4.06
C SER A 41 -10.92 -11.87 3.32
N GLU A 42 -11.69 -12.69 4.02
CA GLU A 42 -12.35 -13.90 3.58
C GLU A 42 -13.80 -13.52 3.27
N VAL A 43 -14.17 -13.65 2.00
CA VAL A 43 -15.54 -13.41 1.55
C VAL A 43 -16.42 -14.52 2.12
N VAL A 44 -17.22 -14.21 3.15
CA VAL A 44 -18.15 -15.17 3.75
C VAL A 44 -19.38 -15.32 2.84
N ILE A 45 -19.51 -16.47 2.17
CA ILE A 45 -20.68 -16.80 1.34
C ILE A 45 -21.67 -17.64 2.17
N LEU A 46 -22.81 -17.05 2.54
CA LEU A 46 -23.86 -17.74 3.32
C LEU A 46 -24.70 -18.68 2.44
N ASN A 47 -25.15 -19.81 2.99
CA ASN A 47 -26.14 -20.68 2.32
C ASN A 47 -27.56 -20.09 2.42
N GLU A 48 -28.55 -20.65 1.71
CA GLU A 48 -29.93 -20.10 1.65
C GLU A 48 -30.57 -19.91 3.04
N MET A 49 -30.42 -20.88 3.94
CA MET A 49 -30.99 -20.79 5.30
C MET A 49 -30.30 -19.71 6.14
N GLU A 50 -28.97 -19.60 6.02
CA GLU A 50 -28.17 -18.56 6.68
C GLU A 50 -28.50 -17.16 6.13
N GLN A 51 -28.77 -17.05 4.83
CA GLN A 51 -29.20 -15.80 4.19
C GLN A 51 -30.58 -15.35 4.68
N GLU A 52 -31.54 -16.27 4.84
CA GLU A 52 -32.86 -15.95 5.38
C GLU A 52 -32.76 -15.44 6.82
N LEU A 53 -31.96 -16.11 7.66
CA LEU A 53 -31.73 -15.64 9.03
C LEU A 53 -30.98 -14.30 9.06
N ALA A 54 -30.02 -14.07 8.16
CA ALA A 54 -29.34 -12.79 8.01
C ALA A 54 -30.29 -11.66 7.58
N ARG A 55 -31.21 -11.93 6.62
CA ARG A 55 -32.25 -10.99 6.18
C ARG A 55 -33.21 -10.66 7.32
N PHE A 56 -33.63 -11.66 8.08
CA PHE A 56 -34.50 -11.49 9.25
C PHE A 56 -33.84 -10.59 10.32
N VAL A 57 -32.57 -10.85 10.65
CA VAL A 57 -31.82 -10.00 11.60
C VAL A 57 -31.67 -8.58 11.05
N ALA A 58 -31.20 -8.42 9.82
CA ALA A 58 -30.97 -7.11 9.21
C ALA A 58 -32.26 -6.26 9.09
N SER A 59 -33.40 -6.89 8.82
CA SER A 59 -34.71 -6.20 8.74
C SER A 59 -35.31 -5.87 10.11
N GLY A 60 -34.98 -6.62 11.15
CA GLY A 60 -35.42 -6.36 12.53
C GLY A 60 -34.71 -5.17 13.18
N LEU A 61 -33.46 -4.85 12.79
CA LEU A 61 -32.67 -3.78 13.42
C LEU A 61 -33.28 -2.37 13.25
N PRO A 62 -33.71 -1.93 12.05
CA PRO A 62 -34.35 -0.64 11.87
C PRO A 62 -35.70 -0.53 12.60
N GLN A 63 -36.46 -1.64 12.66
CA GLN A 63 -37.75 -1.69 13.37
C GLN A 63 -37.56 -1.49 14.88
N LEU A 64 -36.54 -2.14 15.45
CA LEU A 64 -36.17 -1.97 16.86
C LEU A 64 -35.70 -0.54 17.15
N HIS A 65 -34.95 0.08 16.22
CA HIS A 65 -34.53 1.48 16.36
C HIS A 65 -35.71 2.46 16.32
N ALA A 66 -36.61 2.31 15.35
CA ALA A 66 -37.79 3.14 15.20
C ALA A 66 -38.70 3.06 16.45
N TYR A 67 -38.88 1.86 17.00
CA TYR A 67 -39.63 1.64 18.23
C TYR A 67 -39.00 2.36 19.44
N LYS A 68 -37.67 2.41 19.54
CA LYS A 68 -36.97 3.11 20.63
C LYS A 68 -37.01 4.64 20.52
N LYS A 69 -37.00 5.18 19.29
CA LYS A 69 -37.09 6.64 19.06
C LYS A 69 -38.51 7.17 19.17
N SER A 70 -39.51 6.31 19.03
CA SER A 70 -40.90 6.69 19.19
C SER A 70 -41.22 6.79 20.69
N ASP A 71 -41.22 8.01 21.24
CA ASP A 71 -41.74 8.36 22.58
C ASP A 71 -43.27 8.14 22.63
N ILE A 72 -43.70 6.91 22.35
CA ILE A 72 -45.10 6.56 22.21
C ILE A 72 -45.67 6.31 23.61
N THR A 73 -46.22 7.38 24.17
CA THR A 73 -47.26 7.36 25.21
C THR A 73 -48.66 7.19 24.61
N THR A 74 -48.82 6.49 23.47
CA THR A 74 -50.16 6.31 22.89
C THR A 74 -50.89 5.13 23.52
N THR A 75 -51.86 5.45 24.34
CA THR A 75 -53.00 4.63 24.77
C THR A 75 -54.00 4.39 23.62
N ASP A 76 -53.53 4.04 22.42
CA ASP A 76 -54.40 3.65 21.29
C ASP A 76 -54.29 2.13 21.06
N PRO A 77 -55.26 1.34 21.54
CA PRO A 77 -55.27 -0.12 21.36
C PRO A 77 -55.57 -0.56 19.92
N SER A 78 -55.82 0.37 18.98
CA SER A 78 -56.09 0.06 17.57
C SER A 78 -54.88 0.30 16.65
N ALA A 79 -53.83 0.96 17.13
CA ALA A 79 -52.56 1.02 16.43
C ALA A 79 -51.89 -0.36 16.54
N SER A 80 -51.90 -1.14 15.45
CA SER A 80 -51.07 -2.34 15.30
C SER A 80 -49.59 -1.93 15.29
N ILE A 81 -49.05 -1.59 16.45
CA ILE A 81 -47.61 -1.49 16.67
C ILE A 81 -47.09 -2.92 16.57
N LEU A 82 -46.27 -3.20 15.55
CA LEU A 82 -45.44 -4.39 15.52
C LEU A 82 -44.61 -4.40 16.80
N LEU A 83 -45.05 -5.16 17.81
CA LEU A 83 -44.27 -5.42 19.01
C LEU A 83 -42.89 -5.96 18.57
N PRO A 84 -41.77 -5.54 19.18
CA PRO A 84 -40.41 -6.02 18.84
C PRO A 84 -40.12 -7.52 19.09
N ARG A 85 -41.10 -8.41 18.92
CA ARG A 85 -41.03 -9.86 19.16
C ARG A 85 -40.36 -10.64 18.02
N SER A 86 -39.13 -10.32 17.63
CA SER A 86 -38.53 -11.15 16.57
C SER A 86 -37.02 -11.30 16.66
N VAL A 87 -36.26 -10.22 16.82
CA VAL A 87 -34.78 -10.31 16.78
C VAL A 87 -34.13 -10.57 18.14
N LEU A 88 -34.70 -10.04 19.24
CA LEU A 88 -34.17 -10.27 20.59
C LEU A 88 -34.61 -11.63 21.14
N ASP A 89 -35.74 -12.18 20.67
CA ASP A 89 -36.17 -13.55 20.99
C ASP A 89 -35.17 -14.60 20.48
N LEU A 90 -34.48 -14.33 19.35
CA LEU A 90 -33.37 -15.18 18.88
C LEU A 90 -32.20 -15.20 19.87
N GLN A 91 -31.95 -14.07 20.54
CA GLN A 91 -30.90 -13.96 21.54
C GLN A 91 -31.31 -14.68 22.83
N ASP A 92 -32.49 -14.36 23.34
CA ASP A 92 -32.95 -14.84 24.64
C ASP A 92 -33.23 -16.36 24.61
N ASN A 93 -33.40 -16.97 23.43
CA ASN A 93 -33.55 -18.42 23.25
C ASN A 93 -32.28 -19.14 22.74
N GLU A 94 -31.15 -18.46 22.54
CA GLU A 94 -29.94 -19.06 21.95
C GLU A 94 -29.49 -20.32 22.70
N LEU A 95 -29.35 -20.25 24.03
CA LEU A 95 -28.89 -21.37 24.84
C LEU A 95 -29.82 -22.61 24.77
N PRO A 96 -31.15 -22.49 24.94
CA PRO A 96 -32.08 -23.60 24.69
C PRO A 96 -31.99 -24.21 23.29
N TYR A 97 -31.79 -23.40 22.24
CA TYR A 97 -31.69 -23.89 20.86
C TYR A 97 -30.36 -24.59 20.59
N VAL A 98 -29.25 -24.01 21.03
CA VAL A 98 -27.91 -24.59 20.85
C VAL A 98 -27.77 -25.91 21.62
N ARG A 99 -28.35 -26.03 22.82
CA ARG A 99 -28.40 -27.32 23.53
C ARG A 99 -29.10 -28.42 22.74
N ARG A 100 -30.13 -28.08 21.96
CA ARG A 100 -30.83 -29.05 21.10
C ARG A 100 -30.09 -29.31 19.79
N ARG A 101 -29.35 -28.33 19.28
CA ARG A 101 -28.67 -28.35 17.97
C ARG A 101 -27.31 -27.64 18.05
N PRO A 102 -26.28 -28.27 18.62
CA PRO A 102 -24.99 -27.61 18.88
C PRO A 102 -24.30 -27.06 17.62
N TYR A 103 -24.47 -27.72 16.49
CA TYR A 103 -23.91 -27.35 15.19
C TYR A 103 -24.38 -25.97 14.66
N ILE A 104 -25.47 -25.40 15.20
CA ILE A 104 -26.01 -24.12 14.72
C ILE A 104 -25.11 -22.91 15.07
N VAL A 105 -24.24 -23.05 16.08
CA VAL A 105 -23.33 -21.99 16.53
C VAL A 105 -22.38 -21.55 15.41
N ALA A 106 -21.86 -22.51 14.62
CA ALA A 106 -21.01 -22.21 13.48
C ALA A 106 -21.74 -21.36 12.43
N SER A 107 -23.00 -21.69 12.12
CA SER A 107 -23.84 -20.88 11.24
C SER A 107 -24.10 -19.48 11.79
N HIS A 108 -24.38 -19.34 13.09
CA HIS A 108 -24.54 -18.02 13.72
C HIS A 108 -23.26 -17.18 13.62
N ILE A 109 -22.08 -17.76 13.83
CA ILE A 109 -20.78 -17.05 13.70
C ILE A 109 -20.55 -16.58 12.26
N ARG A 110 -20.89 -17.42 11.26
CA ARG A 110 -20.78 -17.05 9.84
C ARG A 110 -21.73 -15.90 9.48
N ILE A 111 -22.98 -15.97 9.95
CA ILE A 111 -23.96 -14.89 9.78
C ILE A 111 -23.48 -13.59 10.44
N TYR A 112 -22.93 -13.66 11.65
CA TYR A 112 -22.33 -12.53 12.36
C TYR A 112 -21.18 -11.88 11.55
N LYS A 113 -20.22 -12.67 11.05
CA LYS A 113 -19.08 -12.18 10.25
C LYS A 113 -19.56 -11.52 8.94
N PHE A 114 -20.55 -12.12 8.27
CA PHE A 114 -21.18 -11.57 7.07
C PHE A 114 -21.88 -10.23 7.35
N LEU A 115 -22.77 -10.17 8.33
CA LEU A 115 -23.52 -8.97 8.68
C LEU A 115 -22.61 -7.83 9.16
N ARG A 116 -21.57 -8.12 9.96
CA ARG A 116 -20.60 -7.10 10.37
C ARG A 116 -19.85 -6.49 9.20
N THR A 117 -19.46 -7.30 8.22
CA THR A 117 -18.78 -6.81 7.01
C THR A 117 -19.73 -5.97 6.17
N ALA A 118 -20.95 -6.46 5.94
CA ALA A 118 -21.95 -5.80 5.11
C ALA A 118 -22.51 -4.50 5.71
N LEU A 119 -22.71 -4.46 7.03
CA LEU A 119 -23.33 -3.32 7.72
C LEU A 119 -22.32 -2.28 8.25
N SER A 120 -21.03 -2.62 8.36
CA SER A 120 -19.97 -1.72 8.88
C SER A 120 -19.94 -0.32 8.24
N PRO A 121 -20.14 -0.12 6.93
CA PRO A 121 -20.17 1.22 6.33
C PRO A 121 -21.37 2.08 6.76
N VAL A 122 -22.53 1.45 7.00
CA VAL A 122 -23.80 2.12 7.31
C VAL A 122 -23.99 2.34 8.82
N VAL A 123 -23.43 1.44 9.64
CA VAL A 123 -23.55 1.46 11.10
C VAL A 123 -22.62 2.49 11.76
N ARG A 124 -21.44 2.78 11.18
CA ARG A 124 -20.47 3.75 11.74
C ARG A 124 -20.94 5.20 11.71
N SER A 125 -21.89 5.56 10.84
CA SER A 125 -22.40 6.93 10.70
C SER A 125 -23.58 7.25 11.62
N SER A 126 -24.13 6.26 12.34
CA SER A 126 -25.36 6.40 13.14
C SER A 126 -25.14 5.95 14.59
N CYS A 127 -24.27 6.64 15.33
CA CYS A 127 -23.94 6.31 16.73
C CYS A 127 -25.15 6.28 17.68
N GLU A 128 -26.25 6.95 17.37
CA GLU A 128 -27.46 6.96 18.19
C GLU A 128 -28.33 5.70 18.05
N MET A 129 -28.10 4.87 17.03
CA MET A 129 -28.98 3.73 16.76
C MET A 129 -28.77 2.55 17.71
N PHE A 130 -27.64 2.52 18.42
CA PHE A 130 -27.14 1.31 19.08
C PHE A 130 -26.53 1.56 20.47
N ASP A 131 -27.24 2.29 21.33
CA ASP A 131 -26.90 2.35 22.76
C ASP A 131 -26.99 0.93 23.39
N PRO A 132 -26.05 0.51 24.26
CA PRO A 132 -25.93 -0.87 24.71
C PRO A 132 -27.22 -1.39 25.35
N LEU A 133 -27.78 -2.47 24.79
CA LEU A 133 -28.93 -3.21 25.34
C LEU A 133 -28.56 -4.07 26.57
N GLY A 134 -27.58 -3.65 27.37
CA GLY A 134 -27.12 -4.42 28.51
C GLY A 134 -26.53 -3.52 29.57
N ASP A 135 -27.31 -3.30 30.62
CA ASP A 135 -26.79 -2.86 31.91
C ASP A 135 -26.08 -4.07 32.56
N PRO A 136 -24.73 -4.02 32.72
CA PRO A 136 -23.98 -5.09 33.35
C PRO A 136 -24.39 -5.33 34.82
N GLU A 137 -24.99 -4.33 35.48
CA GLU A 137 -25.39 -4.41 36.89
C GLU A 137 -26.69 -5.22 37.08
N ASN A 138 -27.51 -5.37 36.03
CA ASN A 138 -28.81 -6.06 36.09
C ASN A 138 -28.81 -7.48 35.50
N GLY A 139 -27.63 -8.12 35.37
CA GLY A 139 -27.51 -9.56 35.08
C GLY A 139 -27.86 -10.00 33.66
N LYS A 140 -27.95 -9.07 32.70
CA LYS A 140 -28.14 -9.39 31.27
C LYS A 140 -26.79 -9.44 30.54
N HIS A 141 -26.09 -10.56 30.64
CA HIS A 141 -24.84 -10.80 29.92
C HIS A 141 -25.08 -11.33 28.50
N GLY A 142 -24.22 -10.91 27.55
CA GLY A 142 -23.75 -11.72 26.40
C GLY A 142 -24.76 -12.11 25.31
N GLY A 143 -24.36 -12.03 24.04
CA GLY A 143 -25.21 -12.52 22.95
C GLY A 143 -24.80 -12.09 21.55
N TRP A 144 -24.96 -12.97 20.56
CA TRP A 144 -24.57 -12.72 19.17
C TRP A 144 -25.27 -11.54 18.50
N VAL A 145 -26.58 -11.38 18.73
CA VAL A 145 -27.33 -10.24 18.19
C VAL A 145 -26.85 -8.95 18.86
N ARG A 146 -26.63 -8.97 20.18
CA ARG A 146 -26.12 -7.81 20.93
C ARG A 146 -24.66 -7.49 20.57
N ALA A 147 -23.84 -8.49 20.24
CA ALA A 147 -22.48 -8.33 19.76
C ALA A 147 -22.43 -7.72 18.35
N ILE A 148 -23.39 -8.01 17.46
CA ILE A 148 -23.53 -7.29 16.18
C ILE A 148 -23.76 -5.79 16.42
N LEU A 149 -24.45 -5.46 17.52
CA LEU A 149 -24.94 -4.12 17.82
C LEU A 149 -24.05 -3.29 18.75
N SER A 150 -23.14 -3.89 19.50
CA SER A 150 -22.26 -3.13 20.39
C SER A 150 -21.26 -2.27 19.60
N PRO A 151 -21.16 -0.96 19.90
CA PRO A 151 -19.99 -0.17 19.52
C PRO A 151 -18.74 -0.84 20.12
N THR A 152 -17.62 -0.85 19.41
CA THR A 152 -16.38 -1.55 19.80
C THR A 152 -15.67 -0.95 21.02
N SER A 153 -16.41 -0.43 21.99
CA SER A 153 -15.89 0.04 23.26
C SER A 153 -16.82 -0.45 24.36
N ILE A 154 -16.36 -1.42 25.15
CA ILE A 154 -16.42 -1.44 26.62
C ILE A 154 -15.93 -2.82 27.12
N MET A 155 -15.05 -2.75 28.13
CA MET A 155 -14.44 -3.83 28.94
C MET A 155 -13.16 -4.51 28.44
N THR A 156 -12.02 -3.81 28.58
CA THR A 156 -11.00 -4.22 29.56
C THR A 156 -10.29 -2.99 30.13
N SER A 157 -10.66 -2.66 31.36
CA SER A 157 -9.81 -1.93 32.31
C SER A 157 -8.70 -2.88 32.77
N THR A 158 -7.69 -3.02 31.93
CA THR A 158 -6.29 -3.23 32.32
C THR A 158 -5.50 -2.48 31.28
N SER A 159 -4.56 -1.63 31.71
CA SER A 159 -3.72 -0.80 30.85
C SER A 159 -3.32 -1.54 29.58
N LYS A 160 -3.94 -1.18 28.45
CA LYS A 160 -3.49 -1.61 27.13
C LYS A 160 -2.02 -1.21 27.06
N PRO A 161 -1.05 -2.12 26.83
CA PRO A 161 0.28 -1.66 26.49
C PRO A 161 0.10 -0.74 25.27
N PRO A 162 0.75 0.43 25.25
CA PRO A 162 0.59 1.35 24.14
C PRO A 162 0.88 0.57 22.87
N THR A 163 -0.03 0.61 21.90
CA THR A 163 0.35 0.28 20.52
C THR A 163 1.63 1.05 20.24
N PRO A 164 2.74 0.38 19.85
CA PRO A 164 4.00 1.06 19.65
C PRO A 164 3.78 2.21 18.67
N SER A 165 3.93 3.43 19.17
CA SER A 165 3.76 4.65 18.40
C SER A 165 4.99 4.81 17.51
N TYR A 166 4.94 4.30 16.27
CA TYR A 166 6.11 4.33 15.39
C TYR A 166 6.35 5.71 14.80
N HIS A 167 7.63 6.08 14.76
CA HIS A 167 8.14 7.25 14.06
C HIS A 167 8.93 6.78 12.83
N ALA A 168 8.41 7.11 11.66
CA ALA A 168 9.06 6.88 10.37
C ALA A 168 9.89 8.10 9.95
N ILE A 169 11.11 7.89 9.46
CA ILE A 169 11.91 8.92 8.79
C ILE A 169 12.18 8.50 7.33
N VAL A 170 11.96 9.41 6.39
CA VAL A 170 12.12 9.16 4.95
C VAL A 170 13.23 10.07 4.40
N PHE A 171 14.35 9.48 4.01
CA PHE A 171 15.45 10.16 3.34
C PHE A 171 15.19 10.19 1.84
N GLY A 172 15.20 11.37 1.22
CA GLY A 172 14.82 11.51 -0.20
C GLY A 172 13.30 11.57 -0.39
N ALA A 173 12.58 12.18 0.56
CA ALA A 173 11.13 12.19 0.60
C ALA A 173 10.48 12.84 -0.64
N SER A 174 11.13 13.81 -1.29
CA SER A 174 10.62 14.43 -2.51
C SER A 174 11.02 13.69 -3.80
N GLY A 175 11.71 12.54 -3.70
CA GLY A 175 12.05 11.69 -4.85
C GLY A 175 10.88 10.78 -5.24
N LEU A 176 10.91 10.20 -6.45
CA LEU A 176 9.79 9.42 -7.00
C LEU A 176 9.27 8.31 -6.07
N ALA A 177 10.16 7.45 -5.56
CA ALA A 177 9.77 6.38 -4.65
C ALA A 177 9.57 6.90 -3.21
N GLY A 178 10.41 7.84 -2.74
CA GLY A 178 10.32 8.41 -1.40
C GLY A 178 9.02 9.19 -1.16
N TRP A 179 8.51 9.84 -2.22
CA TRP A 179 7.22 10.54 -2.19
C TRP A 179 6.08 9.56 -1.93
N GLY A 180 6.12 8.39 -2.58
CA GLY A 180 5.17 7.30 -2.35
C GLY A 180 5.20 6.78 -0.91
N VAL A 181 6.38 6.70 -0.29
CA VAL A 181 6.50 6.27 1.12
C VAL A 181 5.77 7.24 2.04
N VAL A 182 6.00 8.55 1.88
CA VAL A 182 5.31 9.57 2.68
C VAL A 182 3.81 9.57 2.39
N ASP A 183 3.39 9.48 1.12
CA ASP A 183 1.97 9.38 0.72
C ASP A 183 1.26 8.21 1.41
N GLN A 184 1.87 7.03 1.42
CA GLN A 184 1.27 5.84 2.03
C GLN A 184 1.28 5.90 3.56
N LEU A 185 2.34 6.42 4.19
CA LEU A 185 2.38 6.63 5.64
C LEU A 185 1.27 7.61 6.08
N LEU A 186 1.10 8.74 5.38
CA LEU A 186 0.06 9.74 5.64
C LEU A 186 -1.34 9.29 5.23
N SER A 187 -1.44 8.27 4.37
CA SER A 187 -2.69 7.56 4.08
C SER A 187 -3.00 6.48 5.12
N ASN A 188 -2.29 6.46 6.25
CA ASN A 188 -2.46 5.51 7.34
C ASN A 188 -2.21 4.04 6.92
N TYR A 189 -1.40 3.77 5.90
CA TYR A 189 -1.07 2.38 5.56
C TYR A 189 -0.14 1.77 6.63
N PRO A 190 -0.35 0.51 7.05
CA PRO A 190 -1.44 -0.40 6.66
C PRO A 190 -2.75 -0.17 7.44
N SER A 191 -2.68 0.49 8.60
CA SER A 191 -3.86 0.89 9.37
C SER A 191 -3.60 2.14 10.21
N THR A 192 -4.66 2.88 10.52
CA THR A 192 -4.60 4.07 11.37
C THR A 192 -3.94 3.78 12.71
N GLY A 193 -3.01 4.66 13.11
CA GLY A 193 -2.28 4.53 14.36
C GLY A 193 -1.06 3.61 14.30
N THR A 194 -0.73 3.02 13.14
CA THR A 194 0.53 2.26 12.97
C THR A 194 1.74 3.16 13.19
N PHE A 195 1.76 4.30 12.49
CA PHE A 195 2.74 5.36 12.70
C PHE A 195 2.03 6.54 13.34
N SER A 196 2.70 7.21 14.28
CA SER A 196 2.22 8.44 14.92
C SER A 196 2.91 9.68 14.37
N LYS A 197 4.10 9.50 13.79
CA LYS A 197 4.94 10.58 13.29
C LYS A 197 5.70 10.16 12.02
N VAL A 198 5.81 11.09 11.08
CA VAL A 198 6.58 10.98 9.85
C VAL A 198 7.51 12.18 9.74
N THR A 199 8.81 11.93 9.63
CA THR A 199 9.81 12.94 9.27
C THR A 199 10.20 12.75 7.81
N ALA A 200 9.88 13.72 6.96
CA ALA A 200 10.25 13.76 5.55
C ALA A 200 11.49 14.65 5.37
N LEU A 201 12.61 14.07 4.93
CA LEU A 201 13.83 14.81 4.65
C LEU A 201 13.97 15.06 3.14
N VAL A 202 14.10 16.33 2.77
CA VAL A 202 14.31 16.79 1.39
C VAL A 202 15.57 17.65 1.30
N ASN A 203 16.22 17.64 0.14
CA ASN A 203 17.40 18.48 -0.08
C ASN A 203 17.00 19.92 -0.41
N ARG A 204 16.28 20.10 -1.52
CA ARG A 204 15.79 21.41 -1.98
C ARG A 204 14.61 21.86 -1.10
N PRO A 205 14.53 23.15 -0.72
CA PRO A 205 13.40 23.69 0.02
C PRO A 205 12.06 23.42 -0.68
N MET A 206 11.05 23.02 0.09
CA MET A 206 9.71 22.71 -0.39
C MET A 206 8.69 22.96 0.72
N SER A 207 7.49 23.45 0.39
CA SER A 207 6.36 23.52 1.33
C SER A 207 5.63 22.18 1.43
N VAL A 208 4.77 22.00 2.43
CA VAL A 208 3.93 20.79 2.52
C VAL A 208 2.87 20.80 1.42
N GLU A 209 2.36 21.98 1.06
CA GLU A 209 1.36 22.16 0.02
C GLU A 209 1.92 21.82 -1.36
N ASP A 210 3.15 22.26 -1.67
CA ASP A 210 3.83 21.97 -2.93
C ASP A 210 4.27 20.51 -3.06
N SER A 211 4.21 19.74 -1.97
CA SER A 211 4.50 18.31 -2.03
C SER A 211 3.33 17.49 -2.59
N PHE A 212 2.10 18.01 -2.55
CA PHE A 212 0.87 17.28 -2.90
C PHE A 212 0.62 16.02 -2.04
N TRP A 213 1.20 15.95 -0.85
CA TRP A 213 0.85 14.89 0.12
C TRP A 213 -0.54 15.10 0.74
N PRO A 214 -1.16 14.04 1.29
CA PRO A 214 -2.44 14.14 1.97
C PRO A 214 -2.42 15.17 3.11
N ILE A 215 -3.41 16.08 3.09
CA ILE A 215 -3.68 17.06 4.14
C ILE A 215 -5.15 16.95 4.60
N PRO A 216 -5.46 17.08 5.90
CA PRO A 216 -4.52 17.27 7.01
C PRO A 216 -3.65 16.02 7.22
N ALA A 217 -2.37 16.22 7.54
CA ALA A 217 -1.42 15.14 7.71
C ALA A 217 -1.75 14.32 8.97
N THR A 218 -2.11 13.05 8.77
CA THR A 218 -2.29 12.08 9.86
C THR A 218 -1.65 10.76 9.44
N PRO A 219 -0.53 10.32 10.06
CA PRO A 219 0.15 10.83 11.25
C PRO A 219 0.82 12.22 11.14
N ALA A 220 1.33 12.74 12.26
CA ALA A 220 1.96 14.05 12.32
C ALA A 220 3.19 14.11 11.40
N LEU A 221 3.21 15.08 10.47
CA LEU A 221 4.28 15.26 9.51
C LEU A 221 5.26 16.35 9.97
N GLN A 222 6.55 16.05 9.93
CA GLN A 222 7.64 17.01 9.97
C GLN A 222 8.36 17.01 8.61
N LEU A 223 8.33 18.13 7.89
CA LEU A 223 9.13 18.34 6.67
C LEU A 223 10.41 19.10 7.03
N VAL A 224 11.57 18.53 6.69
CA VAL A 224 12.89 19.14 6.92
C VAL A 224 13.61 19.27 5.59
N SER A 225 14.02 20.50 5.25
CA SER A 225 14.77 20.82 4.03
C SER A 225 16.27 20.95 4.29
N GLY A 226 17.09 20.94 3.24
CA GLY A 226 18.54 21.10 3.34
C GLY A 226 19.31 19.82 3.64
N ALA A 227 18.66 18.66 3.54
CA ALA A 227 19.28 17.37 3.80
C ALA A 227 20.17 16.94 2.61
N ASP A 228 21.48 17.14 2.73
CA ASP A 228 22.47 16.64 1.78
C ASP A 228 23.22 15.46 2.36
N PHE A 229 22.82 14.25 1.96
CA PHE A 229 23.37 13.01 2.47
C PHE A 229 24.82 12.76 2.00
N ALA A 230 25.25 13.38 0.89
CA ALA A 230 26.59 13.21 0.34
C ALA A 230 27.60 14.24 0.89
N LYS A 231 27.12 15.29 1.56
CA LYS A 231 27.96 16.36 2.11
C LYS A 231 28.57 15.94 3.44
N GLY A 232 29.83 16.34 3.63
CA GLY A 232 30.51 16.22 4.92
C GLY A 232 30.84 14.79 5.35
N SER A 233 31.24 14.66 6.61
CA SER A 233 31.46 13.39 7.33
C SER A 233 30.18 12.89 8.01
N VAL A 234 30.26 11.68 8.59
CA VAL A 234 29.18 11.11 9.41
C VAL A 234 28.86 12.02 10.59
N GLU A 235 29.88 12.55 11.26
CA GLU A 235 29.75 13.43 12.43
C GLU A 235 29.05 14.74 12.04
N GLU A 236 29.45 15.37 10.94
CA GLU A 236 28.83 16.60 10.45
C GLU A 236 27.36 16.38 10.07
N PHE A 237 27.04 15.27 9.40
CA PHE A 237 25.65 14.93 9.08
C PHE A 237 24.83 14.57 10.33
N THR A 238 25.46 13.92 11.32
CA THR A 238 24.85 13.63 12.62
C THR A 238 24.50 14.92 13.37
N ASP A 239 25.41 15.89 13.41
CA ASP A 239 25.18 17.19 14.05
C ASP A 239 24.10 17.99 13.32
N TRP A 240 24.08 17.93 11.99
CA TRP A 240 23.01 18.50 11.18
C TRP A 240 21.66 17.87 11.53
N MET A 241 21.56 16.54 11.57
CA MET A 241 20.32 15.85 11.93
C MET A 241 19.87 16.18 13.36
N ARG A 242 20.79 16.20 14.32
CA ARG A 242 20.47 16.56 15.72
C ARG A 242 19.88 17.97 15.83
N SER A 243 20.36 18.89 15.00
CA SER A 243 19.94 20.30 15.04
C SER A 243 18.63 20.57 14.29
N ASN A 244 18.33 19.79 13.24
CA ASN A 244 17.23 20.08 12.31
C ASN A 244 16.05 19.10 12.40
N VAL A 245 16.27 17.88 12.90
CA VAL A 245 15.22 16.85 13.02
C VAL A 245 14.71 16.82 14.46
N ALA A 246 13.54 17.42 14.68
CA ALA A 246 12.96 17.44 16.02
C ALA A 246 12.57 16.04 16.47
N ASP A 247 13.03 15.65 17.66
CA ASP A 247 12.73 14.34 18.24
C ASP A 247 13.20 13.19 17.31
N VAL A 248 14.42 13.33 16.78
CA VAL A 248 15.13 12.28 16.03
C VAL A 248 15.35 11.01 16.85
N GLY A 249 15.44 11.12 18.18
CA GLY A 249 15.65 9.98 19.08
C GLY A 249 14.49 8.99 19.14
N SER A 250 13.28 9.39 18.75
CA SER A 250 12.12 8.50 18.70
C SER A 250 12.00 7.71 17.40
N VAL A 251 12.86 7.96 16.40
CA VAL A 251 12.85 7.25 15.12
C VAL A 251 12.99 5.74 15.35
N THR A 252 12.07 4.99 14.75
CA THR A 252 12.02 3.51 14.82
C THR A 252 12.14 2.86 13.45
N HIS A 253 11.67 3.53 12.39
CA HIS A 253 11.68 3.01 11.03
C HIS A 253 12.29 4.05 10.09
N ALA A 254 13.27 3.64 9.29
CA ALA A 254 13.94 4.49 8.32
C ALA A 254 13.68 3.97 6.89
N PHE A 255 13.48 4.90 5.97
CA PHE A 255 13.32 4.62 4.55
C PHE A 255 14.35 5.45 3.79
N HIS A 256 15.43 4.81 3.31
CA HIS A 256 16.46 5.47 2.51
C HIS A 256 16.14 5.39 1.02
N PHE A 257 15.49 6.43 0.50
CA PHE A 257 14.92 6.49 -0.86
C PHE A 257 15.58 7.61 -1.67
N ALA A 258 16.85 7.89 -1.37
CA ALA A 258 17.68 8.85 -2.06
C ALA A 258 18.70 8.12 -2.95
N TYR A 259 18.93 8.66 -4.14
CA TYR A 259 19.90 8.15 -5.10
C TYR A 259 20.54 9.33 -5.82
N LYS A 260 21.83 9.22 -6.12
CA LYS A 260 22.52 10.17 -6.97
C LYS A 260 23.16 9.45 -8.15
N HIS A 261 22.73 9.82 -9.36
CA HIS A 261 23.31 9.30 -10.59
C HIS A 261 24.68 9.94 -10.86
N GLU A 262 25.62 9.13 -11.33
CA GLU A 262 26.88 9.57 -11.94
C GLU A 262 27.10 8.76 -13.23
N ALA A 263 27.73 9.36 -14.24
CA ALA A 263 27.97 8.68 -15.52
C ALA A 263 28.98 7.52 -15.40
N ASP A 264 29.98 7.67 -14.53
CA ASP A 264 30.94 6.62 -14.21
C ASP A 264 30.41 5.74 -13.07
N SER A 265 30.47 4.43 -13.25
CA SER A 265 29.91 3.47 -12.27
C SER A 265 30.65 3.51 -10.93
N ASN A 266 31.96 3.76 -10.92
CA ASN A 266 32.72 3.81 -9.67
C ASN A 266 32.37 5.08 -8.88
N ALA A 267 32.23 6.22 -9.57
CA ALA A 267 31.76 7.46 -8.97
C ALA A 267 30.33 7.31 -8.42
N GLU A 268 29.43 6.64 -9.17
CA GLU A 268 28.06 6.37 -8.73
C GLU A 268 28.04 5.49 -7.47
N VAL A 269 28.82 4.40 -7.46
CA VAL A 269 28.96 3.53 -6.29
C VAL A 269 29.52 4.30 -5.10
N ALA A 270 30.57 5.10 -5.30
CA ALA A 270 31.22 5.85 -4.24
C ALA A 270 30.30 6.88 -3.59
N VAL A 271 29.56 7.66 -4.40
CA VAL A 271 28.69 8.71 -3.87
C VAL A 271 27.47 8.13 -3.14
N ASN A 272 26.84 7.08 -3.67
CA ASN A 272 25.70 6.45 -3.00
C ASN A 272 26.14 5.67 -1.75
N ARG A 273 27.33 5.05 -1.76
CA ARG A 273 27.95 4.47 -0.54
C ARG A 273 28.11 5.54 0.54
N LYS A 274 28.66 6.71 0.19
CA LYS A 274 28.83 7.82 1.12
C LYS A 274 27.49 8.28 1.72
N MET A 275 26.47 8.44 0.89
CA MET A 275 25.14 8.85 1.32
C MET A 275 24.56 7.89 2.38
N ILE A 276 24.57 6.58 2.11
CA ILE A 276 24.04 5.60 3.06
C ILE A 276 24.93 5.49 4.31
N THR A 277 26.25 5.64 4.20
CA THR A 277 27.17 5.65 5.36
C THR A 277 26.85 6.78 6.31
N ASN A 278 26.63 8.00 5.80
CA ASN A 278 26.24 9.14 6.61
C ASN A 278 24.88 8.91 7.30
N VAL A 279 23.89 8.40 6.57
CA VAL A 279 22.56 8.09 7.10
C VAL A 279 22.61 7.04 8.20
N VAL A 280 23.25 5.89 7.95
CA VAL A 280 23.35 4.79 8.90
C VAL A 280 24.15 5.21 10.14
N GLY A 281 25.23 5.96 9.97
CA GLY A 281 26.03 6.48 11.07
C GLY A 281 25.23 7.43 11.98
N ALA A 282 24.52 8.40 11.39
CA ALA A 282 23.69 9.34 12.13
C ALA A 282 22.52 8.65 12.86
N LEU A 283 21.84 7.71 12.20
CA LEU A 283 20.76 6.93 12.83
C LEU A 283 21.29 6.11 14.00
N ASN A 284 22.44 5.45 13.84
CA ASN A 284 23.08 4.68 14.90
C ASN A 284 23.52 5.51 16.11
N ALA A 285 23.80 6.80 15.91
CA ALA A 285 24.19 7.74 16.95
C ALA A 285 22.98 8.40 17.65
N LEU A 286 21.90 8.65 16.91
CA LEU A 286 20.79 9.49 17.37
C LEU A 286 19.52 8.72 17.71
N ALA A 287 19.27 7.57 17.08
CA ALA A 287 18.01 6.82 17.16
C ALA A 287 18.21 5.45 17.85
N PRO A 288 18.34 5.40 19.19
CA PRO A 288 18.57 4.15 19.92
C PRO A 288 17.40 3.15 19.80
N GLY A 289 16.21 3.63 19.45
CA GLY A 289 15.01 2.81 19.22
C GLY A 289 14.84 2.29 17.81
N LEU A 290 15.82 2.49 16.91
CA LEU A 290 15.72 2.04 15.52
C LEU A 290 15.46 0.52 15.46
N ARG A 291 14.57 0.13 14.55
CA ARG A 291 14.14 -1.25 14.31
C ARG A 291 14.36 -1.68 12.87
N PHE A 292 14.22 -0.76 11.91
CA PHE A 292 14.25 -1.13 10.52
C PHE A 292 14.76 -0.03 9.60
N LEU A 293 15.47 -0.42 8.53
CA LEU A 293 15.83 0.43 7.40
C LEU A 293 15.48 -0.26 6.07
N ALA A 294 14.60 0.33 5.27
CA ALA A 294 14.33 -0.14 3.91
C ALA A 294 14.96 0.79 2.86
N PHE A 295 15.45 0.23 1.76
CA PHE A 295 15.95 1.00 0.62
C PHE A 295 15.57 0.34 -0.72
N PRO A 296 15.22 1.11 -1.75
CA PRO A 296 14.97 0.57 -3.06
C PRO A 296 16.28 0.42 -3.85
N THR A 297 16.31 -0.56 -4.76
CA THR A 297 17.33 -0.66 -5.81
C THR A 297 16.66 -0.60 -7.18
N GLY A 298 16.73 -1.65 -7.99
CA GLY A 298 16.00 -1.74 -9.24
C GLY A 298 16.46 -2.88 -10.14
N ALA A 299 15.77 -3.00 -11.28
CA ALA A 299 16.00 -4.03 -12.30
C ALA A 299 17.45 -4.13 -12.80
N LYS A 300 18.28 -3.08 -12.63
CA LYS A 300 19.73 -3.17 -12.93
C LYS A 300 20.40 -4.32 -12.18
N GLY A 301 19.88 -4.73 -11.01
CA GLY A 301 20.36 -5.91 -10.28
C GLY A 301 20.15 -7.24 -10.99
N TYR A 302 19.39 -7.26 -12.08
CA TYR A 302 19.22 -8.39 -13.00
C TYR A 302 19.92 -8.18 -14.35
N GLY A 303 20.69 -7.09 -14.49
CA GLY A 303 21.46 -6.83 -15.70
C GLY A 303 20.63 -6.36 -16.89
N ILE A 304 19.44 -5.78 -16.67
CA ILE A 304 18.60 -5.28 -17.79
C ILE A 304 19.28 -4.21 -18.66
N HIS A 305 20.36 -3.59 -18.16
CA HIS A 305 21.13 -2.58 -18.85
C HIS A 305 22.28 -3.18 -19.70
N ILE A 306 22.54 -4.48 -19.54
CA ILE A 306 23.59 -5.19 -20.26
C ILE A 306 23.01 -5.63 -21.61
N PRO A 307 23.63 -5.26 -22.74
CA PRO A 307 23.17 -5.65 -24.06
C PRO A 307 22.98 -7.17 -24.17
N GLY A 308 21.83 -7.59 -24.72
CA GLY A 308 21.47 -9.00 -24.83
C GLY A 308 20.79 -9.59 -23.60
N GLY A 309 20.81 -8.92 -22.45
CA GLY A 309 20.23 -9.41 -21.19
C GLY A 309 21.09 -10.48 -20.50
N VAL A 310 20.83 -10.73 -19.22
CA VAL A 310 21.59 -11.72 -18.42
C VAL A 310 20.74 -12.93 -18.02
N PHE A 311 19.46 -12.72 -17.72
CA PHE A 311 18.56 -13.76 -17.24
C PHE A 311 17.28 -13.81 -18.08
N GLU A 312 16.65 -14.99 -18.11
CA GLU A 312 15.29 -15.17 -18.65
C GLU A 312 14.25 -14.89 -17.57
N ALA A 313 13.17 -14.20 -17.93
CA ALA A 313 12.05 -13.93 -17.04
C ALA A 313 11.19 -15.20 -16.80
N PRO A 314 10.45 -15.29 -15.68
CA PRO A 314 10.31 -14.28 -14.63
C PRO A 314 11.56 -14.15 -13.77
N LEU A 315 11.96 -12.90 -13.51
CA LEU A 315 13.15 -12.59 -12.72
C LEU A 315 12.87 -12.83 -11.23
N VAL A 316 13.75 -13.59 -10.57
CA VAL A 316 13.62 -13.98 -9.15
C VAL A 316 14.82 -13.49 -8.35
N GLU A 317 14.65 -13.28 -7.04
CA GLU A 317 15.67 -12.67 -6.15
C GLU A 317 16.93 -13.52 -5.96
N THR A 318 16.90 -14.80 -6.32
CA THR A 318 18.07 -15.69 -6.32
C THR A 318 18.96 -15.52 -7.56
N MET A 319 18.49 -14.84 -8.62
CA MET A 319 19.30 -14.50 -9.78
C MET A 319 20.28 -13.38 -9.41
N LYS A 320 21.57 -13.73 -9.40
CA LYS A 320 22.66 -12.81 -9.04
C LYS A 320 23.57 -12.59 -10.24
N LEU A 321 23.87 -11.33 -10.53
CA LEU A 321 24.83 -10.96 -11.55
C LEU A 321 26.21 -11.56 -11.27
N PRO A 322 27.03 -11.77 -12.33
CA PRO A 322 28.46 -11.98 -12.12
C PRO A 322 29.04 -10.85 -11.28
N GLU A 323 29.96 -11.18 -10.36
CA GLU A 323 30.52 -10.25 -9.38
C GLU A 323 31.07 -8.97 -10.02
N VAL A 324 31.76 -9.09 -11.16
CA VAL A 324 32.30 -7.95 -11.92
C VAL A 324 31.24 -6.96 -12.39
N GLU A 325 30.03 -7.43 -12.71
CA GLU A 325 28.90 -6.58 -13.09
C GLU A 325 28.15 -6.06 -11.86
N GLU A 326 28.02 -6.89 -10.83
CA GLU A 326 27.40 -6.48 -9.55
C GLU A 326 28.18 -5.32 -8.91
N LEU A 327 29.51 -5.37 -8.92
CA LEU A 327 30.38 -4.35 -8.32
C LEU A 327 30.26 -2.97 -8.99
N LYS A 328 29.73 -2.90 -10.22
CA LYS A 328 29.44 -1.64 -10.93
C LYS A 328 28.14 -0.98 -10.45
N LEU A 329 27.32 -1.67 -9.66
CA LEU A 329 26.03 -1.16 -9.17
C LEU A 329 26.14 -0.76 -7.71
N HIS A 330 25.64 0.42 -7.33
CA HIS A 330 25.64 0.86 -5.94
C HIS A 330 24.85 -0.07 -4.97
N HIS A 331 24.06 -1.02 -5.49
CA HIS A 331 23.25 -1.96 -4.71
C HIS A 331 24.07 -2.78 -3.69
N HIS A 332 25.29 -3.21 -4.02
CA HIS A 332 26.17 -3.91 -3.06
C HIS A 332 26.56 -2.99 -1.91
N ALA A 333 26.91 -1.74 -2.22
CA ALA A 333 27.33 -0.78 -1.22
C ALA A 333 26.24 -0.48 -0.19
N LEU A 334 24.98 -0.39 -0.63
CA LEU A 334 23.84 -0.22 0.28
C LEU A 334 23.71 -1.42 1.24
N ARG A 335 23.78 -2.65 0.71
CA ARG A 335 23.72 -3.89 1.51
C ARG A 335 24.88 -4.01 2.49
N ASP A 336 26.10 -3.74 2.04
CA ASP A 336 27.31 -3.79 2.88
C ASP A 336 27.20 -2.84 4.06
N VAL A 337 26.86 -1.57 3.79
CA VAL A 337 26.78 -0.54 4.82
C VAL A 337 25.65 -0.82 5.79
N CYS A 338 24.49 -1.27 5.31
CA CYS A 338 23.39 -1.63 6.20
C CYS A 338 23.72 -2.86 7.06
N THR A 339 24.33 -3.90 6.48
CA THR A 339 24.72 -5.12 7.20
C THR A 339 25.77 -4.82 8.27
N ALA A 340 26.82 -4.07 7.93
CA ALA A 340 27.84 -3.67 8.89
C ALA A 340 27.25 -2.74 9.96
N GLY A 341 26.40 -1.80 9.54
CA GLY A 341 25.78 -0.83 10.42
C GLY A 341 24.78 -1.42 11.41
N SER A 342 24.09 -2.50 11.04
CA SER A 342 23.08 -3.16 11.88
C SER A 342 23.67 -4.27 12.78
N SER A 343 24.91 -4.68 12.54
CA SER A 343 25.57 -5.75 13.29
C SER A 343 25.62 -5.45 14.81
N GLY A 344 25.11 -6.38 15.61
CA GLY A 344 25.03 -6.24 17.07
C GLY A 344 24.01 -5.22 17.58
N ARG A 345 23.13 -4.71 16.71
CA ARG A 345 22.09 -3.72 17.07
C ARG A 345 20.68 -4.31 16.95
N SER A 346 19.70 -3.57 17.45
CA SER A 346 18.28 -3.98 17.46
C SER A 346 17.56 -3.81 16.12
N TRP A 347 18.21 -3.19 15.13
CA TRP A 347 17.59 -2.91 13.84
C TRP A 347 18.11 -3.82 12.74
N THR A 348 17.31 -3.99 11.69
CA THR A 348 17.65 -4.75 10.48
C THR A 348 17.23 -3.99 9.22
N TRP A 349 17.44 -4.56 8.04
CA TRP A 349 17.15 -3.91 6.78
C TRP A 349 16.49 -4.84 5.77
N ALA A 350 15.88 -4.27 4.73
CA ALA A 350 15.47 -5.00 3.53
C ALA A 350 15.72 -4.17 2.26
N GLU A 351 16.08 -4.86 1.19
CA GLU A 351 16.21 -4.30 -0.16
C GLU A 351 14.91 -4.53 -0.93
N ILE A 352 14.39 -3.47 -1.55
CA ILE A 352 13.17 -3.54 -2.38
C ILE A 352 13.52 -3.29 -3.84
N ARG A 353 13.20 -4.22 -4.74
CA ARG A 353 13.62 -4.16 -6.13
C ARG A 353 12.43 -4.00 -7.07
N PRO A 354 12.17 -2.78 -7.56
CA PRO A 354 11.19 -2.52 -8.63
C PRO A 354 11.78 -2.69 -10.03
N ASP A 355 10.91 -2.82 -11.05
CA ASP A 355 11.25 -2.51 -12.44
C ASP A 355 11.16 -0.99 -12.68
N ALA A 356 10.46 -0.53 -13.72
CA ALA A 356 10.19 0.88 -13.92
C ALA A 356 9.28 1.41 -12.80
N ILE A 357 9.63 2.55 -12.21
CA ILE A 357 8.86 3.14 -11.12
C ILE A 357 7.81 4.10 -11.70
N ILE A 358 6.55 3.88 -11.34
CA ILE A 358 5.41 4.70 -11.78
C ILE A 358 4.98 5.62 -10.64
N GLY A 359 4.91 6.92 -10.88
CA GLY A 359 4.49 7.84 -9.83
C GLY A 359 4.73 9.31 -10.09
N PHE A 360 4.42 10.10 -9.07
CA PHE A 360 4.53 11.54 -9.06
C PHE A 360 5.84 12.01 -8.41
N VAL A 361 6.35 13.16 -8.84
CA VAL A 361 7.49 13.84 -8.23
C VAL A 361 7.26 15.36 -8.25
N PRO A 362 7.21 16.05 -7.09
CA PRO A 362 6.79 17.46 -7.02
C PRO A 362 7.77 18.43 -7.65
N ASN A 363 9.06 18.08 -7.75
CA ASN A 363 10.10 18.94 -8.31
C ASN A 363 10.52 18.54 -9.74
N GLY A 364 9.85 17.55 -10.34
CA GLY A 364 10.31 16.93 -11.58
C GLY A 364 11.46 15.94 -11.37
N SER A 365 11.72 15.11 -12.38
CA SER A 365 12.86 14.18 -12.43
C SER A 365 13.10 13.77 -13.89
N ALA A 366 14.37 13.77 -14.31
CA ALA A 366 14.78 13.25 -15.61
C ALA A 366 14.60 11.73 -15.76
N PHE A 367 14.32 11.01 -14.65
CA PHE A 367 14.13 9.56 -14.61
C PHE A 367 12.68 9.14 -14.30
N ASN A 368 11.69 10.00 -14.60
CA ASN A 368 10.28 9.69 -14.41
C ASN A 368 9.57 9.39 -15.74
N ILE A 369 9.39 8.10 -16.05
CA ILE A 369 8.70 7.63 -17.27
C ILE A 369 7.23 8.06 -17.30
N THR A 370 6.57 8.14 -16.15
CA THR A 370 5.18 8.60 -16.03
C THR A 370 5.06 10.04 -16.48
N ALA A 371 5.93 10.91 -16.00
CA ALA A 371 5.94 12.31 -16.41
C ALA A 371 6.30 12.47 -17.90
N HIS A 372 7.29 11.72 -18.39
CA HIS A 372 7.74 11.75 -19.79
C HIS A 372 6.63 11.38 -20.77
N TRP A 373 5.98 10.22 -20.58
CA TRP A 373 4.91 9.78 -21.47
C TRP A 373 3.62 10.56 -21.28
N GLY A 374 3.27 10.95 -20.05
CA GLY A 374 2.12 11.81 -19.81
C GLY A 374 2.24 13.14 -20.55
N THR A 375 3.43 13.74 -20.54
CA THR A 375 3.70 15.00 -21.24
C THR A 375 3.68 14.81 -22.76
N TYR A 376 4.25 13.72 -23.26
CA TYR A 376 4.23 13.40 -24.69
C TYR A 376 2.80 13.22 -25.21
N LEU A 377 2.00 12.39 -24.53
CA LEU A 377 0.60 12.14 -24.91
C LEU A 377 -0.25 13.40 -24.78
N ALA A 378 -0.03 14.22 -23.74
CA ALA A 378 -0.70 15.51 -23.61
C ALA A 378 -0.35 16.47 -24.75
N THR A 379 0.93 16.56 -25.12
CA THR A 379 1.39 17.39 -26.24
C THR A 379 0.76 16.91 -27.55
N TYR A 380 0.79 15.60 -27.80
CA TYR A 380 0.21 14.98 -28.98
C TYR A 380 -1.30 15.27 -29.09
N ALA A 381 -2.04 15.16 -27.99
CA ALA A 381 -3.46 15.48 -27.94
C ALA A 381 -3.77 16.96 -28.22
N LEU A 382 -2.90 17.88 -27.79
CA LEU A 382 -3.07 19.32 -28.04
C LEU A 382 -2.72 19.71 -29.48
N VAL A 383 -1.77 19.01 -30.11
CA VAL A 383 -1.31 19.29 -31.48
C VAL A 383 -2.17 18.60 -32.53
N GLU A 384 -2.38 17.28 -32.40
CA GLU A 384 -3.06 16.46 -33.40
C GLU A 384 -4.57 16.34 -33.14
N GLY A 385 -5.01 16.67 -31.93
CA GLY A 385 -6.42 16.64 -31.52
C GLY A 385 -6.89 15.33 -30.89
N LYS A 386 -8.03 15.39 -30.20
CA LYS A 386 -8.68 14.20 -29.60
C LYS A 386 -9.12 13.23 -30.69
N GLY A 387 -8.93 11.93 -30.43
CA GLY A 387 -9.22 10.86 -31.38
C GLY A 387 -8.10 10.57 -32.37
N ALA A 388 -7.01 11.36 -32.37
CA ALA A 388 -5.83 11.07 -33.19
C ALA A 388 -5.19 9.74 -32.77
N GLU A 389 -4.67 9.01 -33.74
CA GLU A 389 -3.89 7.80 -33.52
C GLU A 389 -2.47 8.17 -33.09
N VAL A 390 -2.00 7.58 -32.00
CA VAL A 390 -0.62 7.77 -31.51
C VAL A 390 0.10 6.41 -31.45
N PRO A 391 1.00 6.14 -32.41
CA PRO A 391 1.80 4.91 -32.40
C PRO A 391 2.68 4.81 -31.16
N PHE A 392 2.87 3.59 -30.66
CA PHE A 392 3.85 3.34 -29.61
C PHE A 392 5.25 3.75 -30.10
N PRO A 393 5.96 4.64 -29.37
CA PRO A 393 7.29 5.09 -29.76
C PRO A 393 8.32 4.02 -29.43
N GLY A 394 8.48 3.05 -30.33
CA GLY A 394 9.38 1.93 -30.10
C GLY A 394 9.31 0.84 -31.15
N THR A 395 9.80 -0.34 -30.80
CA THR A 395 9.82 -1.55 -31.65
C THR A 395 8.64 -2.46 -31.35
N ASP A 396 8.29 -3.35 -32.30
CA ASP A 396 7.25 -4.37 -32.09
C ASP A 396 7.61 -5.33 -30.95
N ALA A 397 8.90 -5.64 -30.82
CA ALA A 397 9.41 -6.48 -29.74
C ALA A 397 9.19 -5.84 -28.36
N ALA A 398 9.51 -4.56 -28.19
CA ALA A 398 9.25 -3.85 -26.93
C ALA A 398 7.76 -3.67 -26.65
N TYR A 399 6.94 -3.52 -27.71
CA TYR A 399 5.50 -3.42 -27.59
C TYR A 399 4.88 -4.70 -27.01
N ALA A 400 5.38 -5.87 -27.44
CA ALA A 400 4.91 -7.17 -27.01
C ALA A 400 5.55 -7.71 -25.72
N ALA A 401 6.73 -7.20 -25.34
CA ALA A 401 7.50 -7.72 -24.21
C ALA A 401 6.79 -7.55 -22.85
N LYS A 402 6.76 -8.62 -22.06
CA LYS A 402 6.17 -8.63 -20.72
C LYS A 402 7.05 -7.90 -19.71
N ASN A 403 6.41 -7.08 -18.88
CA ASN A 403 7.06 -6.32 -17.83
C ASN A 403 6.16 -6.16 -16.60
N SER A 404 6.77 -5.76 -15.49
CA SER A 404 6.14 -5.64 -14.18
C SER A 404 6.60 -4.34 -13.53
N ASP A 405 6.21 -3.21 -14.11
CA ASP A 405 6.42 -1.90 -13.49
C ASP A 405 5.78 -1.84 -12.09
N ALA A 406 6.36 -1.00 -11.25
CA ALA A 406 5.97 -0.89 -9.85
C ALA A 406 5.59 0.56 -9.56
N SER A 407 4.39 0.78 -9.04
CA SER A 407 4.03 2.10 -8.55
C SER A 407 4.85 2.46 -7.32
N SER A 408 5.11 3.76 -7.17
CA SER A 408 5.65 4.33 -5.93
C SER A 408 4.84 3.91 -4.69
N ALA A 409 3.53 3.66 -4.85
CA ALA A 409 2.67 3.14 -3.80
C ALA A 409 2.95 1.65 -3.49
N ALA A 410 3.10 0.76 -4.49
CA ALA A 410 3.46 -0.63 -4.24
C ALA A 410 4.85 -0.76 -3.58
N ILE A 411 5.84 0.01 -4.06
CA ILE A 411 7.17 0.07 -3.44
C ILE A 411 7.06 0.51 -1.99
N ALA A 412 6.32 1.58 -1.72
CA ALA A 412 6.09 2.09 -0.37
C ALA A 412 5.42 1.07 0.54
N LYS A 413 4.33 0.45 0.07
CA LYS A 413 3.56 -0.53 0.83
C LYS A 413 4.37 -1.77 1.18
N LEU A 414 5.15 -2.31 0.24
CA LEU A 414 6.04 -3.44 0.54
C LEU A 414 7.16 -3.02 1.50
N SER A 415 7.73 -1.83 1.33
CA SER A 415 8.77 -1.32 2.24
C SER A 415 8.26 -1.18 3.67
N ILE A 416 7.07 -0.59 3.83
CA ILE A 416 6.40 -0.46 5.13
C ILE A 416 6.08 -1.85 5.68
N TRP A 417 5.57 -2.76 4.86
CA TRP A 417 5.28 -4.14 5.26
C TRP A 417 6.53 -4.86 5.77
N CYS A 418 7.65 -4.82 5.04
CA CYS A 418 8.93 -5.39 5.49
C CYS A 418 9.33 -4.79 6.83
N SER A 419 9.20 -3.47 6.96
CA SER A 419 9.59 -2.76 8.18
C SER A 419 8.80 -3.17 9.44
N LEU A 420 7.57 -3.65 9.24
CA LEU A 420 6.69 -4.14 10.30
C LEU A 420 6.78 -5.66 10.52
N HIS A 421 7.48 -6.38 9.64
CA HIS A 421 7.65 -7.84 9.68
C HIS A 421 9.13 -8.24 9.55
N PRO A 422 10.00 -7.76 10.47
CA PRO A 422 11.44 -8.06 10.42
C PRO A 422 11.75 -9.56 10.52
N GLU A 423 10.88 -10.35 11.16
CA GLU A 423 11.00 -11.81 11.25
C GLU A 423 10.92 -12.53 9.89
N LYS A 424 10.43 -11.83 8.86
CA LYS A 424 10.32 -12.35 7.48
C LYS A 424 11.18 -11.63 6.47
N SER A 425 11.70 -10.45 6.82
CA SER A 425 12.33 -9.54 5.86
C SER A 425 13.76 -9.12 6.23
N SER A 426 14.23 -9.47 7.43
CA SER A 426 15.56 -9.11 7.91
C SER A 426 16.67 -9.59 6.98
N GLY A 427 17.41 -8.65 6.38
CA GLY A 427 18.53 -8.90 5.48
C GLY A 427 18.13 -9.42 4.09
N GLU A 428 16.84 -9.36 3.77
CA GLU A 428 16.30 -9.95 2.55
C GLU A 428 16.13 -8.91 1.42
N LEU A 429 16.15 -9.42 0.20
CA LEU A 429 15.76 -8.72 -1.02
C LEU A 429 14.37 -9.19 -1.46
N PHE A 430 13.46 -8.27 -1.81
CA PHE A 430 12.16 -8.59 -2.40
C PHE A 430 11.93 -7.85 -3.71
N ASN A 431 11.44 -8.58 -4.71
CA ASN A 431 10.86 -7.97 -5.91
C ASN A 431 9.51 -7.33 -5.60
N VAL A 432 9.22 -6.24 -6.31
CA VAL A 432 7.93 -5.54 -6.21
C VAL A 432 7.42 -5.13 -7.58
N ALA A 433 6.11 -5.28 -7.76
CA ALA A 433 5.32 -4.80 -8.88
C ALA A 433 3.89 -4.54 -8.40
N ASP A 434 3.11 -3.80 -9.19
CA ASP A 434 1.70 -3.54 -8.86
C ASP A 434 0.86 -4.83 -8.87
N SER A 435 1.15 -5.73 -9.81
CA SER A 435 0.47 -7.01 -9.94
C SER A 435 1.41 -8.18 -10.21
N ALA A 436 1.03 -9.39 -9.76
CA ALA A 436 1.68 -10.63 -10.15
C ALA A 436 1.49 -10.97 -11.64
N THR A 437 0.45 -10.39 -12.28
CA THR A 437 0.22 -10.54 -13.72
C THR A 437 1.00 -9.46 -14.46
N PRO A 438 1.97 -9.81 -15.34
CA PRO A 438 2.72 -8.80 -16.09
C PRO A 438 1.85 -8.14 -17.16
N THR A 439 2.12 -6.88 -17.46
CA THR A 439 1.36 -6.10 -18.45
C THR A 439 2.30 -5.59 -19.55
N PRO A 440 2.24 -6.16 -20.76
CA PRO A 440 2.99 -5.65 -21.92
C PRO A 440 2.52 -4.26 -22.37
N MET A 441 3.34 -3.59 -23.17
CA MET A 441 3.02 -2.24 -23.68
C MET A 441 1.86 -2.25 -24.69
N ASN A 442 1.57 -3.37 -25.35
CA ASN A 442 0.42 -3.52 -26.22
C ASN A 442 -0.94 -3.47 -25.51
N GLU A 443 -0.96 -3.69 -24.20
CA GLU A 443 -2.13 -3.46 -23.35
C GLU A 443 -2.07 -2.08 -22.69
N ARG A 444 -0.88 -1.66 -22.23
CA ARG A 444 -0.71 -0.41 -21.49
C ARG A 444 -0.82 0.83 -22.38
N TRP A 445 -0.16 0.86 -23.52
CA TRP A 445 -0.09 2.04 -24.37
C TRP A 445 -1.47 2.53 -24.84
N PRO A 446 -2.38 1.66 -25.34
CA PRO A 446 -3.75 2.08 -25.65
C PRO A 446 -4.49 2.66 -24.44
N ALA A 447 -4.27 2.11 -23.25
CA ALA A 447 -4.89 2.58 -22.01
C ALA A 447 -4.39 3.99 -21.61
N LEU A 448 -3.07 4.22 -21.66
CA LEU A 448 -2.48 5.52 -21.40
C LEU A 448 -2.91 6.57 -22.45
N ALA A 449 -2.88 6.24 -23.73
CA ALA A 449 -3.32 7.14 -24.80
C ALA A 449 -4.80 7.53 -24.63
N LYS A 450 -5.66 6.56 -24.29
CA LYS A 450 -7.09 6.79 -24.03
C LYS A 450 -7.33 7.78 -22.89
N TYR A 451 -6.51 7.78 -21.84
CA TYR A 451 -6.61 8.77 -20.75
C TYR A 451 -6.49 10.22 -21.27
N PHE A 452 -5.65 10.45 -22.28
CA PHE A 452 -5.51 11.76 -22.93
C PHE A 452 -6.50 12.00 -24.09
N GLY A 453 -7.43 11.08 -24.33
CA GLY A 453 -8.39 11.16 -25.42
C GLY A 453 -7.80 10.81 -26.80
N LEU A 454 -6.70 10.06 -26.84
CA LEU A 454 -6.06 9.56 -28.06
C LEU A 454 -6.38 8.08 -28.29
N VAL A 455 -6.08 7.58 -29.49
CA VAL A 455 -6.14 6.15 -29.82
C VAL A 455 -4.71 5.61 -29.90
N GLY A 456 -4.28 4.86 -28.89
CA GLY A 456 -2.94 4.26 -28.89
C GLY A 456 -2.88 3.08 -29.86
N THR A 457 -1.93 3.13 -30.80
CA THR A 457 -1.70 2.07 -31.79
C THR A 457 -0.33 1.42 -31.61
N GLY A 458 -0.08 0.31 -32.32
CA GLY A 458 1.22 -0.33 -32.33
C GLY A 458 2.31 0.53 -32.98
N PRO A 459 3.58 0.10 -32.90
CA PRO A 459 4.67 0.75 -33.61
C PRO A 459 4.43 0.84 -35.12
N VAL A 460 5.01 1.86 -35.75
CA VAL A 460 5.06 1.98 -37.21
C VAL A 460 6.48 1.67 -37.68
N ASN A 461 6.60 0.85 -38.74
CA ASN A 461 7.89 0.44 -39.31
C ASN A 461 8.90 -0.07 -38.25
N ASN A 462 8.42 -0.82 -37.25
CA ASN A 462 9.24 -1.30 -36.13
C ASN A 462 10.06 -0.19 -35.42
N GLY A 463 9.53 1.04 -35.40
CA GLY A 463 10.20 2.19 -34.78
C GLY A 463 11.24 2.89 -35.65
N GLU A 464 11.49 2.41 -36.87
CA GLU A 464 12.48 3.02 -37.77
C GLU A 464 12.00 4.37 -38.29
N GLY A 465 12.85 5.39 -38.14
CA GLY A 465 12.55 6.76 -38.58
C GLY A 465 11.49 7.47 -37.75
N MET A 466 10.95 6.85 -36.70
CA MET A 466 9.99 7.50 -35.80
C MET A 466 10.68 8.61 -35.00
N GLU A 467 10.03 9.78 -34.95
CA GLU A 467 10.43 10.84 -34.04
C GLU A 467 10.22 10.37 -32.59
N LYS A 468 11.24 10.56 -31.76
CA LYS A 468 11.19 10.18 -30.34
C LYS A 468 10.31 11.15 -29.55
N PRO A 469 9.67 10.71 -28.45
CA PRO A 469 8.80 11.56 -27.63
C PRO A 469 9.44 12.89 -27.22
N GLY A 470 10.70 12.88 -26.78
CA GLY A 470 11.43 14.09 -26.44
C GLY A 470 11.61 15.06 -27.62
N GLY A 471 11.88 14.53 -28.82
CA GLY A 471 11.97 15.32 -30.05
C GLY A 471 10.65 16.02 -30.40
N TYR A 472 9.55 15.26 -30.37
CA TYR A 472 8.20 15.78 -30.63
C TYR A 472 7.81 16.86 -29.61
N MET A 473 8.04 16.61 -28.32
CA MET A 473 7.76 17.60 -27.26
C MET A 473 8.59 18.88 -27.41
N ASN A 474 9.86 18.78 -27.80
CA ASN A 474 10.71 19.95 -28.01
C ASN A 474 10.22 20.81 -29.18
N ARG A 475 9.88 20.16 -30.31
CA ARG A 475 9.35 20.80 -31.52
C ARG A 475 8.03 21.55 -31.25
N HIS A 476 7.20 21.01 -30.36
CA HIS A 476 5.89 21.57 -30.01
C HIS A 476 5.82 22.22 -28.62
N SER A 477 6.97 22.56 -28.04
CA SER A 477 7.06 23.06 -26.66
C SER A 477 6.23 24.31 -26.39
N GLN A 478 5.93 25.11 -27.41
CA GLN A 478 5.10 26.31 -27.28
C GLN A 478 3.66 25.98 -26.87
N VAL A 479 3.09 24.87 -27.38
CA VAL A 479 1.71 24.47 -27.09
C VAL A 479 1.50 24.23 -25.59
N LEU A 480 2.47 23.63 -24.91
CA LEU A 480 2.41 23.41 -23.47
C LEU A 480 2.53 24.72 -22.68
N LYS A 481 3.34 25.67 -23.16
CA LYS A 481 3.47 27.00 -22.56
C LYS A 481 2.17 27.80 -22.68
N ASP A 482 1.52 27.74 -23.84
CA ASP A 482 0.29 28.48 -24.13
C ASP A 482 -0.87 28.04 -23.22
N VAL A 483 -0.90 26.76 -22.82
CA VAL A 483 -1.88 26.23 -21.85
C VAL A 483 -1.40 26.30 -20.39
N GLY A 484 -0.28 26.96 -20.13
CA GLY A 484 0.20 27.27 -18.78
C GLY A 484 0.84 26.10 -18.03
N VAL A 485 1.34 25.07 -18.73
CA VAL A 485 2.06 23.96 -18.08
C VAL A 485 3.39 24.45 -17.54
N LYS A 486 3.67 24.17 -16.27
CA LYS A 486 4.94 24.43 -15.60
C LYS A 486 6.01 23.51 -16.20
N THR A 487 6.86 24.07 -17.05
CA THR A 487 7.99 23.34 -17.62
C THR A 487 9.11 23.17 -16.59
N SER A 488 9.14 22.05 -15.87
CA SER A 488 10.17 21.70 -14.87
C SER A 488 11.25 20.75 -15.45
N GLU A 489 12.13 20.17 -14.62
CA GLU A 489 13.11 19.14 -15.04
C GLU A 489 12.45 17.89 -15.69
N VAL A 490 11.12 17.74 -15.61
CA VAL A 490 10.30 16.71 -16.28
C VAL A 490 10.61 16.57 -17.78
N PHE A 491 11.01 17.67 -18.44
CA PHE A 491 11.22 17.74 -19.88
C PHE A 491 12.60 17.26 -20.34
N GLN A 492 13.49 16.86 -19.42
CA GLN A 492 14.85 16.39 -19.74
C GLN A 492 14.96 14.84 -19.74
N GLY A 493 13.92 14.15 -20.19
CA GLY A 493 13.83 12.70 -20.24
C GLY A 493 14.50 12.03 -21.44
N GLY A 494 15.56 12.60 -22.04
CA GLY A 494 16.15 12.08 -23.28
C GLY A 494 16.61 10.61 -23.20
N PHE A 495 16.97 10.13 -22.00
CA PHE A 495 17.25 8.72 -21.75
C PHE A 495 15.98 7.85 -21.86
N LEU A 496 14.83 8.35 -21.42
CA LEU A 496 13.54 7.65 -21.42
C LEU A 496 12.98 7.46 -22.83
N ASP A 497 13.43 8.24 -23.82
CA ASP A 497 13.11 7.99 -25.23
C ASP A 497 13.58 6.62 -25.71
N GLN A 498 14.59 6.02 -25.07
CA GLN A 498 15.10 4.70 -25.46
C GLN A 498 14.24 3.56 -24.93
N TYR A 499 13.29 3.82 -24.03
CA TYR A 499 12.51 2.77 -23.36
C TYR A 499 11.83 1.82 -24.35
N GLY A 500 11.18 2.37 -25.39
CA GLY A 500 10.51 1.58 -26.43
C GLY A 500 11.44 0.86 -27.42
N TRP A 501 12.75 1.12 -27.38
CA TRP A 501 13.74 0.45 -28.24
C TRP A 501 14.66 -0.51 -27.48
N TRP A 502 14.82 -0.33 -26.17
CA TRP A 502 15.69 -1.17 -25.34
C TRP A 502 14.96 -2.32 -24.66
N CYS A 503 13.71 -2.11 -24.25
CA CYS A 503 12.94 -3.08 -23.47
C CYS A 503 12.31 -4.17 -24.33
N ILE A 504 13.08 -4.79 -25.23
CA ILE A 504 12.62 -5.72 -26.28
C ILE A 504 12.44 -7.18 -25.84
N ARG A 505 12.67 -7.48 -24.55
CA ARG A 505 12.60 -8.81 -23.97
C ARG A 505 11.70 -8.83 -22.75
N ASP A 506 11.06 -9.98 -22.55
CA ASP A 506 10.38 -10.33 -21.31
C ASP A 506 11.33 -10.14 -20.13
N ARG A 507 10.89 -9.32 -19.16
CA ARG A 507 11.65 -8.96 -17.95
C ARG A 507 10.77 -8.87 -16.71
N GLN A 508 9.57 -9.44 -16.76
CA GLN A 508 8.62 -9.47 -15.66
C GLN A 508 9.25 -10.07 -14.40
N PHE A 509 8.87 -9.53 -13.25
CA PHE A 509 9.38 -10.01 -11.96
C PHE A 509 8.44 -11.09 -11.41
N SER A 510 9.01 -12.08 -10.73
CA SER A 510 8.24 -12.96 -9.86
C SER A 510 8.00 -12.26 -8.53
N LEU A 511 6.75 -12.27 -8.05
CA LEU A 511 6.37 -11.81 -6.71
C LEU A 511 6.26 -12.96 -5.70
N GLU A 512 6.60 -14.20 -6.10
CA GLU A 512 6.38 -15.38 -5.26
C GLU A 512 7.04 -15.27 -3.88
N LYS A 513 8.24 -14.69 -3.79
CA LYS A 513 8.95 -14.53 -2.52
C LYS A 513 8.16 -13.65 -1.55
N ALA A 514 7.71 -12.49 -1.99
CA ALA A 514 6.90 -11.58 -1.19
C ALA A 514 5.55 -12.22 -0.80
N ARG A 515 4.91 -12.93 -1.73
CA ARG A 515 3.65 -13.65 -1.49
C ARG A 515 3.80 -14.78 -0.46
N LYS A 516 4.87 -15.58 -0.56
CA LYS A 516 5.22 -16.63 0.41
C LYS A 516 5.55 -16.05 1.79
N ALA A 517 6.17 -14.87 1.84
CA ALA A 517 6.40 -14.15 3.09
C ALA A 517 5.11 -13.56 3.69
N GLY A 518 4.08 -13.34 2.87
CA GLY A 518 2.74 -12.94 3.31
C GLY A 518 2.34 -11.52 2.93
N TRP A 519 3.11 -10.83 2.09
CA TRP A 519 2.65 -9.60 1.44
C TRP A 519 1.84 -9.98 0.20
N VAL A 520 0.54 -9.68 0.21
CA VAL A 520 -0.43 -10.12 -0.82
C VAL A 520 -1.15 -8.98 -1.53
N ASP A 521 -0.74 -7.73 -1.29
CA ASP A 521 -1.31 -6.57 -1.96
C ASP A 521 -1.12 -6.65 -3.48
N GLU A 522 -2.21 -6.40 -4.20
CA GLU A 522 -2.27 -6.24 -5.65
C GLU A 522 -2.90 -4.87 -5.93
N MET A 523 -2.43 -4.22 -6.99
CA MET A 523 -2.88 -2.91 -7.44
C MET A 523 -3.17 -3.00 -8.94
N ASP A 524 -4.18 -2.24 -9.41
CA ASP A 524 -4.41 -2.10 -10.85
C ASP A 524 -3.21 -1.34 -11.45
N PRO A 525 -2.42 -1.97 -12.34
CA PRO A 525 -1.22 -1.34 -12.90
C PRO A 525 -1.53 -0.04 -13.64
N ASN A 526 -2.70 0.11 -14.27
CA ASN A 526 -3.06 1.33 -15.00
C ASN A 526 -3.55 2.43 -14.07
N ALA A 527 -4.23 2.08 -12.97
CA ALA A 527 -4.72 3.06 -12.00
C ALA A 527 -3.58 3.89 -11.38
N SER A 528 -2.41 3.29 -11.18
CA SER A 528 -1.21 3.98 -10.70
C SER A 528 -0.72 5.06 -11.67
N TRP A 529 -0.77 4.80 -12.98
CA TRP A 529 -0.45 5.80 -14.00
C TRP A 529 -1.47 6.93 -14.01
N TYR A 530 -2.76 6.62 -13.97
CA TYR A 530 -3.82 7.63 -13.97
C TYR A 530 -3.76 8.52 -12.73
N LYS A 531 -3.58 7.92 -11.53
CA LYS A 531 -3.38 8.69 -10.28
C LYS A 531 -2.20 9.65 -10.42
N ALA A 532 -1.08 9.19 -10.96
CA ALA A 532 0.08 10.05 -11.15
C ALA A 532 -0.17 11.16 -12.17
N PHE A 533 -0.87 10.88 -13.29
CA PHE A 533 -1.27 11.91 -14.25
C PHE A 533 -2.19 12.95 -13.60
N ASP A 534 -3.20 12.52 -12.83
CA ASP A 534 -4.09 13.42 -12.10
C ASP A 534 -3.30 14.31 -11.12
N THR A 535 -2.33 13.75 -10.39
CA THR A 535 -1.46 14.55 -9.50
C THR A 535 -0.58 15.53 -10.28
N PHE A 536 -0.01 15.13 -11.43
CA PHE A 536 0.74 16.05 -12.29
C PHE A 536 -0.15 17.17 -12.84
N LYS A 537 -1.41 16.88 -13.21
CA LYS A 537 -2.38 17.91 -13.62
C LYS A 537 -2.69 18.86 -12.48
N ALA A 538 -2.92 18.35 -11.27
CA ALA A 538 -3.14 19.16 -10.07
C ALA A 538 -1.94 20.07 -9.77
N ALA A 539 -0.71 19.58 -10.02
CA ALA A 539 0.51 20.36 -9.88
C ALA A 539 0.77 21.39 -11.00
N GLY A 540 -0.06 21.36 -12.06
CA GLY A 540 0.13 22.17 -13.26
C GLY A 540 1.31 21.73 -14.12
N MET A 541 1.77 20.48 -13.97
CA MET A 541 2.84 19.88 -14.77
C MET A 541 2.31 19.12 -16.00
N LEU A 542 1.01 18.84 -16.03
CA LEU A 542 0.27 18.40 -17.21
C LEU A 542 -0.93 19.33 -17.44
N PRO A 543 -1.40 19.46 -18.68
CA PRO A 543 -2.60 20.25 -18.97
C PRO A 543 -3.84 19.61 -18.35
N LYS A 544 -4.79 20.44 -17.91
CA LYS A 544 -6.02 20.02 -17.23
C LYS A 544 -6.89 19.11 -18.11
#